data_AF-A0A9P7G654-F1
#
_entry.id   AF-A0A9P7G654-F1
#
_cell.length_a   1.000
_cell.length_b   1.000
_cell.length_c   1.000
_cell.angle_alpha   90.00
_cell.angle_beta   90.00
_cell.angle_gamma   90.00
#
_symmetry.space_group_name_H-M   'P 1'
#
loop_
_entity.id
_entity.type
_entity.pdbx_description
1 polymer ?
#
loop_
_entity_poly.entity_id
_entity_poly.type
_entity_poly.pdbx_seq_one_letter_code
_entity_poly.pdbx_strand_id
1 'polypeptide(L)'
;MATGNISHPTITIDLVLDRLTTKDVLKGILHSILFHRLFGTVKPQTFEVLDVTMPGVSDVAMEQLVNDKVDAFWRGIEGGAKKHGQIVVIFSEKRPKKSWFQVYMGEEDVPWEQWCVHTTGLSMHFVKSLPG
;
A
#
# COMPACT_ATOMS: atom_id res chain seq x y z
N MET A 1 8.58 -30.52 -13.29
CA MET A 1 7.74 -30.47 -12.08
C MET A 1 7.11 -29.10 -12.04
N ALA A 2 5.78 -29.02 -12.05
CA ALA A 2 5.06 -27.75 -12.08
C ALA A 2 5.33 -26.98 -10.78
N THR A 3 5.93 -25.80 -10.89
CA THR A 3 5.85 -24.78 -9.84
C THR A 3 4.38 -24.40 -9.76
N GLY A 4 3.63 -25.06 -8.88
CA GLY A 4 2.25 -24.68 -8.58
C GLY A 4 2.28 -23.20 -8.23
N ASN A 5 1.64 -22.39 -9.08
CA ASN A 5 1.49 -20.98 -8.83
C ASN A 5 0.57 -20.91 -7.59
N ILE A 6 1.16 -20.85 -6.39
CA ILE A 6 0.38 -20.73 -5.16
C ILE A 6 -0.22 -19.33 -5.24
N SER A 7 -1.46 -19.26 -5.71
CA SER A 7 -2.21 -18.01 -5.74
C SER A 7 -2.53 -17.63 -4.31
N HIS A 8 -1.80 -16.67 -3.76
CA HIS A 8 -2.16 -16.06 -2.48
C HIS A 8 -3.38 -15.12 -2.66
N PRO A 9 -4.21 -14.97 -1.62
CA PRO A 9 -5.28 -13.98 -1.62
C PRO A 9 -4.76 -12.61 -2.04
N THR A 10 -5.42 -12.03 -3.04
CA THR A 10 -5.14 -10.68 -3.53
C THR A 10 -6.38 -9.83 -3.33
N ILE A 11 -6.25 -8.77 -2.54
CA ILE A 11 -7.30 -7.80 -2.27
C ILE A 11 -6.99 -6.53 -3.06
N THR A 12 -7.97 -6.01 -3.79
CA THR A 12 -7.82 -4.76 -4.56
C THR A 12 -8.67 -3.67 -3.94
N ILE A 13 -8.09 -2.47 -3.82
CA ILE A 13 -8.76 -1.25 -3.37
C ILE A 13 -8.57 -0.20 -4.46
N ASP A 14 -9.67 0.20 -5.10
CA ASP A 14 -9.67 1.25 -6.11
C ASP A 14 -10.04 2.59 -5.47
N LEU A 15 -9.14 3.56 -5.55
CA LEU A 15 -9.29 4.88 -4.98
C LEU A 15 -9.34 5.94 -6.09
N VAL A 16 -10.31 6.83 -5.99
CA VAL A 16 -10.44 8.00 -6.85
C VAL A 16 -10.19 9.23 -5.98
N LEU A 17 -9.04 9.87 -6.16
CA LEU A 17 -8.53 10.88 -5.23
C LEU A 17 -8.17 12.17 -5.95
N ASP A 18 -8.33 13.29 -5.27
CA ASP A 18 -7.74 14.56 -5.70
C ASP A 18 -6.29 14.68 -5.19
N ARG A 19 -5.55 15.63 -5.75
CA ARG A 19 -4.13 15.80 -5.45
C ARG A 19 -3.85 16.23 -4.01
N LEU A 20 -4.77 16.94 -3.36
CA LEU A 20 -4.56 17.49 -2.02
C LEU A 20 -4.76 16.41 -0.96
N THR A 21 -5.67 15.46 -1.21
CA THR A 21 -6.05 14.41 -0.24
C THR A 21 -5.29 13.09 -0.45
N THR A 22 -4.65 12.89 -1.61
CA THR A 22 -4.03 11.61 -1.99
C THR A 22 -3.08 11.06 -0.92
N LYS A 23 -2.17 11.88 -0.39
CA LYS A 23 -1.15 11.42 0.56
C LYS A 23 -1.79 10.96 1.86
N ASP A 24 -2.73 11.73 2.40
CA ASP A 24 -3.35 11.45 3.70
C ASP A 24 -4.24 10.20 3.60
N VAL A 25 -4.99 10.05 2.51
CA VAL A 25 -5.80 8.85 2.26
C VAL A 25 -4.94 7.60 2.13
N LEU A 26 -3.84 7.66 1.38
CA LEU A 26 -2.94 6.51 1.25
C LEU A 26 -2.29 6.12 2.57
N LYS A 27 -1.88 7.11 3.39
CA LYS A 27 -1.36 6.83 4.75
C LYS A 27 -2.40 6.11 5.60
N GLY A 28 -3.64 6.61 5.64
CA GLY A 28 -4.73 5.99 6.38
C GLY A 28 -4.98 4.54 5.96
N ILE A 29 -5.09 4.29 4.65
CA ILE A 29 -5.31 2.94 4.11
C ILE A 29 -4.16 1.99 4.48
N LEU A 30 -2.90 2.43 4.30
CA LEU A 30 -1.74 1.60 4.61
C LEU A 30 -1.65 1.30 6.12
N HIS A 31 -1.91 2.29 6.98
CA HIS A 31 -1.97 2.08 8.42
C HIS A 31 -3.06 1.10 8.81
N SER A 32 -4.25 1.16 8.20
CA SER A 32 -5.33 0.21 8.47
C SER A 32 -5.01 -1.20 8.00
N ILE A 33 -4.40 -1.37 6.82
CA ILE A 33 -3.93 -2.68 6.33
C ILE A 33 -2.92 -3.27 7.32
N LEU A 34 -1.91 -2.49 7.73
CA LEU A 34 -0.89 -2.93 8.68
C LEU A 34 -1.49 -3.24 10.05
N PHE A 35 -2.41 -2.42 10.55
CA PHE A 35 -3.08 -2.64 11.84
C PHE A 35 -3.75 -4.01 11.92
N HIS A 36 -4.38 -4.47 10.83
CA HIS A 36 -5.05 -5.77 10.76
C HIS A 36 -4.14 -6.95 10.41
N ARG A 37 -2.86 -6.72 10.11
CA ARG A 37 -1.95 -7.75 9.58
C ARG A 37 -0.61 -7.88 10.30
N LEU A 38 -0.22 -6.90 11.10
CA LEU A 38 0.94 -7.04 11.97
C LEU A 38 0.66 -8.09 13.05
N PHE A 39 1.59 -9.03 13.19
CA PHE A 39 1.53 -10.05 14.24
C PHE A 39 2.03 -9.48 15.57
N GLY A 40 1.38 -9.86 16.67
CA GLY A 40 1.80 -9.48 18.02
C GLY A 40 1.03 -8.29 18.60
N THR A 41 1.58 -7.69 19.66
CA THR A 41 0.92 -6.59 20.36
C THR A 41 1.19 -5.28 19.63
N VAL A 42 0.15 -4.75 19.00
CA VAL A 42 0.17 -3.46 18.32
C VAL A 42 -0.49 -2.42 19.23
N LYS A 43 0.17 -1.28 19.46
CA LYS A 43 -0.46 -0.15 20.14
C LYS A 43 -1.39 0.56 19.15
N PRO A 44 -2.71 0.59 19.39
CA PRO A 44 -3.64 1.22 18.46
C PRO A 44 -3.51 2.75 18.49
N GLN A 45 -3.77 3.37 17.34
CA GLN A 45 -3.98 4.80 17.18
C GLN A 45 -5.05 5.01 16.09
N THR A 46 -5.68 6.17 16.09
CA THR A 46 -6.65 6.57 15.07
C THR A 46 -6.12 7.71 14.22
N PHE A 47 -6.51 7.72 12.97
CA PHE A 47 -6.22 8.78 12.00
C PHE A 47 -7.55 9.31 11.46
N GLU A 48 -7.71 10.62 11.44
CA GLU A 48 -8.84 11.25 10.76
C GLU A 48 -8.43 11.50 9.31
N VAL A 49 -9.09 10.79 8.39
CA VAL A 49 -8.85 10.90 6.96
C VAL A 49 -10.16 11.31 6.31
N LEU A 50 -10.23 12.57 5.89
CA LEU A 50 -11.50 13.22 5.57
C LEU A 50 -12.43 13.13 6.79
N ASP A 51 -13.65 12.61 6.63
CA ASP A 51 -14.62 12.42 7.71
C ASP A 51 -14.68 10.95 8.18
N VAL A 52 -13.61 10.19 7.97
CA VAL A 52 -13.51 8.77 8.35
C VAL A 52 -12.39 8.55 9.36
N THR A 53 -12.76 8.07 10.54
CA THR A 53 -11.81 7.60 11.56
C THR A 53 -11.24 6.24 11.16
N MET A 54 -9.97 6.20 10.78
CA MET A 54 -9.25 5.01 10.34
C MET A 54 -8.36 4.46 11.46
N PRO A 55 -8.32 3.13 11.68
CA PRO A 55 -7.40 2.54 12.63
C PRO A 55 -5.97 2.52 12.07
N GLY A 56 -4.99 2.53 12.97
CA GLY A 56 -3.61 2.35 12.62
C GLY A 56 -2.71 2.02 13.81
N VAL A 57 -1.41 2.05 13.53
CA VAL A 57 -0.36 1.51 14.39
C VAL A 57 0.46 2.66 14.97
N SER A 58 0.50 2.76 16.30
CA SER A 58 1.36 3.71 17.02
C SER A 58 2.77 3.13 17.19
N ASP A 59 3.51 3.11 16.08
CA ASP A 59 4.91 2.65 16.02
C ASP A 59 5.71 3.55 15.07
N VAL A 60 6.80 4.12 15.57
CA VAL A 60 7.60 5.11 14.84
C VAL A 60 8.20 4.54 13.56
N ALA A 61 8.64 3.27 13.57
CA ALA A 61 9.22 2.64 12.40
C ALA A 61 8.16 2.38 11.32
N MET A 62 6.95 1.99 11.72
CA MET A 62 5.82 1.82 10.79
C MET A 62 5.34 3.15 10.22
N GLU A 63 5.21 4.18 11.06
CA GLU A 63 4.87 5.54 10.62
C GLU A 63 5.88 6.06 9.60
N GLN A 64 7.17 5.92 9.87
CA GLN A 64 8.23 6.34 8.94
C GLN A 64 8.16 5.55 7.63
N LEU A 65 8.01 4.23 7.70
CA LEU A 65 7.90 3.37 6.52
C LEU A 65 6.72 3.76 5.63
N VAL A 66 5.54 3.98 6.23
CA VAL A 66 4.34 4.41 5.49
C VAL A 66 4.57 5.78 4.86
N ASN A 67 5.10 6.75 5.62
CA ASN A 67 5.41 8.09 5.12
C ASN A 67 6.38 8.04 3.93
N ASP A 68 7.48 7.30 4.03
CA ASP A 68 8.50 7.19 2.98
C ASP A 68 7.94 6.59 1.70
N LYS A 69 7.12 5.53 1.80
CA LYS A 69 6.52 4.86 0.64
C LYS A 69 5.47 5.74 -0.04
N VAL A 70 4.65 6.45 0.73
CA VAL A 70 3.66 7.40 0.19
C VAL A 70 4.35 8.60 -0.47
N ASP A 71 5.44 9.11 0.12
CA ASP A 71 6.20 10.21 -0.45
C ASP A 71 6.91 9.82 -1.75
N ALA A 72 7.51 8.63 -1.79
CA ALA A 72 8.12 8.09 -3.01
C ALA A 72 7.07 7.90 -4.11
N PHE A 73 5.90 7.35 -3.76
CA PHE A 73 4.77 7.21 -4.67
C PHE A 73 4.31 8.57 -5.22
N TRP A 74 4.13 9.55 -4.34
CA TRP A 74 3.67 10.88 -4.70
C TRP A 74 4.63 11.57 -5.69
N ARG A 75 5.94 11.53 -5.40
CA ARG A 75 6.98 12.07 -6.30
C ARG A 75 6.95 11.42 -7.69
N GLY A 76 6.63 10.12 -7.76
CA GLY A 76 6.54 9.39 -9.02
C GLY A 76 5.34 9.79 -9.90
N ILE A 77 4.23 10.23 -9.28
CA ILE A 77 2.98 10.55 -10.00
C ILE A 77 2.83 12.05 -10.27
N GLU A 78 3.28 12.91 -9.35
CA GLU A 78 3.15 14.36 -9.48
C GLU A 78 3.88 14.92 -10.72
N GLY A 79 4.98 14.29 -11.13
CA GLY A 79 5.74 14.67 -12.34
C GLY A 79 5.33 13.95 -13.62
N GLY A 80 4.37 13.03 -13.59
CA GLY A 80 4.01 12.17 -14.71
C GLY A 80 2.76 12.63 -15.48
N ALA A 81 2.71 12.33 -16.78
CA ALA A 81 1.48 12.50 -17.59
C ALA A 81 0.36 11.52 -17.17
N LYS A 82 0.70 10.44 -16.45
CA LYS A 82 -0.23 9.44 -15.96
C LYS A 82 -0.77 9.84 -14.59
N LYS A 83 -2.08 10.07 -14.51
CA LYS A 83 -2.80 10.36 -13.27
C LYS A 83 -3.14 9.10 -12.45
N HIS A 84 -2.63 7.92 -12.82
CA HIS A 84 -2.92 6.68 -12.11
C HIS A 84 -1.65 6.08 -11.50
N GLY A 85 -1.81 5.42 -10.37
CA GLY A 85 -0.72 4.75 -9.65
C GLY A 85 -1.18 3.51 -8.92
N GLN A 86 -0.21 2.72 -8.46
CA GLN A 86 -0.47 1.56 -7.62
C GLN A 86 0.55 1.48 -6.49
N ILE A 87 0.07 1.19 -5.28
CA ILE A 87 0.88 0.68 -4.16
C ILE A 87 0.51 -0.78 -3.95
N VAL A 88 1.53 -1.64 -3.81
CA VAL A 88 1.33 -3.07 -3.52
C VAL A 88 1.97 -3.39 -2.18
N VAL A 89 1.18 -3.91 -1.25
CA VAL A 89 1.64 -4.45 0.03
C VAL A 89 1.60 -5.98 -0.07
N ILE A 90 2.72 -6.63 0.22
CA ILE A 90 2.84 -8.09 0.20
C ILE A 90 3.24 -8.54 1.59
N PHE A 91 2.47 -9.44 2.18
CA PHE A 91 2.83 -10.13 3.40
C PHE A 91 3.42 -11.49 3.03
N SER A 92 4.64 -11.73 3.51
CA SER A 92 5.40 -12.96 3.25
C SER A 92 5.82 -13.62 4.54
N GLU A 93 5.98 -14.94 4.49
CA GLU A 93 6.54 -15.75 5.55
C GLU A 93 7.91 -16.25 5.12
N LYS A 94 8.91 -16.12 6.00
CA LYS A 94 10.23 -16.71 5.77
C LYS A 94 10.15 -18.22 5.95
N ARG A 95 10.44 -18.96 4.89
CA ARG A 95 10.46 -20.43 4.91
C ARG A 95 11.83 -20.97 4.53
N PRO A 96 12.28 -22.09 5.13
CA PRO A 96 13.48 -22.77 4.67
C PRO A 96 13.25 -23.31 3.26
N LYS A 97 14.11 -22.92 2.32
CA LYS A 97 14.07 -23.41 0.95
C LYS A 97 14.49 -24.89 0.92
N LYS A 98 13.55 -25.79 0.64
CA LYS A 98 13.85 -27.22 0.49
C LYS A 98 14.46 -27.49 -0.88
N SER A 99 15.77 -27.69 -0.93
CA SER A 99 16.48 -28.19 -2.12
C SER A 99 16.64 -29.71 -2.06
N TRP A 100 16.32 -30.40 -3.17
CA TRP A 100 16.39 -31.86 -3.33
C TRP A 100 17.81 -32.46 -3.18
N PHE A 101 18.85 -31.62 -3.20
CA PHE A 101 20.21 -32.00 -2.81
C PHE A 101 20.59 -31.17 -1.58
N GLN A 102 20.83 -31.83 -0.44
CA GLN A 102 20.98 -31.30 0.92
C GLN A 102 22.16 -30.31 1.14
N VAL A 103 22.53 -29.48 0.15
CA VAL A 103 23.78 -28.70 0.15
C VAL A 103 23.59 -27.18 0.27
N TYR A 104 22.37 -26.63 0.20
CA TYR A 104 22.16 -25.20 0.53
C TYR A 104 20.86 -24.95 1.31
N MET A 105 21.03 -24.44 2.53
CA MET A 105 20.00 -23.86 3.37
C MET A 105 19.92 -22.35 3.07
N GLY A 106 18.85 -21.92 2.41
CA GLY A 106 18.51 -20.51 2.27
C GLY A 106 17.10 -20.26 2.80
N GLU A 107 16.84 -19.06 3.31
CA GLU A 107 15.47 -18.61 3.57
C GLU A 107 14.87 -18.07 2.27
N GLU A 108 13.58 -18.34 2.03
CA GLU A 108 12.79 -17.70 0.99
C GLU A 108 11.60 -16.99 1.61
N ASP A 109 11.27 -15.80 1.09
CA ASP A 109 10.03 -15.10 1.44
C ASP A 109 8.89 -15.65 0.58
N VAL A 110 7.99 -16.41 1.20
CA VAL A 110 6.82 -16.97 0.52
C VAL A 110 5.63 -16.04 0.78
N PRO A 111 5.11 -15.34 -0.24
CA PRO A 111 3.95 -14.47 -0.07
C PRO A 111 2.73 -15.29 0.31
N TRP A 112 1.95 -14.78 1.25
CA TRP A 112 0.70 -15.40 1.69
C TRP A 112 -0.50 -14.46 1.61
N GLU A 113 -0.30 -13.15 1.42
CA GLU A 113 -1.38 -12.19 1.13
C GLU A 113 -0.84 -10.96 0.39
N GLN A 114 -1.66 -10.38 -0.49
CA GLN A 114 -1.33 -9.18 -1.24
C GLN A 114 -2.48 -8.18 -1.23
N TRP A 115 -2.16 -6.90 -1.05
CA TRP A 115 -3.08 -5.77 -1.17
C TRP A 115 -2.61 -4.86 -2.31
N CYS A 116 -3.48 -4.65 -3.29
CA CYS A 116 -3.27 -3.75 -4.41
C CYS A 116 -4.12 -2.49 -4.22
N VAL A 117 -3.49 -1.37 -3.89
CA VAL A 117 -4.16 -0.08 -3.78
C VAL A 117 -3.94 0.69 -5.08
N HIS A 118 -4.97 0.75 -5.91
CA HIS A 118 -4.98 1.50 -7.17
C HIS A 118 -5.47 2.92 -6.90
N THR A 119 -4.79 3.92 -7.47
CA THR A 119 -5.23 5.30 -7.43
C THR A 119 -5.50 5.81 -8.83
N THR A 120 -6.58 6.57 -8.96
CA THR A 120 -6.92 7.33 -10.15
C THR A 120 -7.11 8.79 -9.74
N GLY A 121 -6.30 9.68 -10.30
CA GLY A 121 -6.33 11.10 -10.02
C GLY A 121 -7.49 11.80 -10.71
N LEU A 122 -8.32 12.48 -9.92
CA LEU A 122 -9.37 13.35 -10.44
C LEU A 122 -8.77 14.59 -11.12
N SER A 123 -9.24 14.88 -12.33
CA SER A 123 -8.91 16.11 -13.05
C SER A 123 -10.03 17.12 -12.81
N MET A 124 -9.75 18.18 -12.05
CA MET A 124 -10.69 19.30 -11.94
C MET A 124 -10.47 20.25 -13.11
N HIS A 125 -11.47 20.39 -13.99
CA HIS A 125 -11.44 21.35 -15.10
C HIS A 125 -12.13 22.64 -14.66
N PHE A 126 -11.41 23.77 -14.72
CA PHE A 126 -11.97 25.09 -14.45
C PHE A 126 -12.30 25.77 -15.79
N VAL A 127 -13.58 26.05 -16.05
CA VAL A 127 -14.01 26.84 -17.23
C VAL A 127 -14.31 28.25 -16.74
N LYS A 128 -13.48 29.23 -17.14
CA LYS A 128 -13.75 30.64 -16.89
C LYS A 128 -14.29 31.25 -18.18
N SER A 129 -15.57 31.64 -18.19
CA SER A 129 -16.12 32.45 -19.28
C SER A 129 -15.61 33.88 -19.13
N LEU A 130 -15.00 34.43 -20.18
CA LEU A 130 -14.71 35.85 -20.29
C LEU A 130 -15.95 36.56 -20.87
N PRO A 131 -16.26 37.80 -20.44
CA PRO A 131 -17.24 38.62 -21.13
C PRO A 131 -16.76 38.92 -22.56
N GLY A 132 -17.68 38.79 -23.51
CA GLY A 132 -17.45 39.09 -24.94
C GLY A 132 -17.59 40.56 -25.28
#